data_AF-A0A1G9NHS9-F1
#
_entry.id   AF-A0A1G9NHS9-F1
#
_cell.length_a   1.000
_cell.length_b   1.000
_cell.length_c   1.000
_cell.angle_alpha   90.00
_cell.angle_beta   90.00
_cell.angle_gamma   90.00
#
_symmetry.space_group_name_H-M   'P 1'
#
loop_
_entity.id
_entity.type
_entity.pdbx_description
1 polymer ?
#
loop_
_entity_poly.entity_id
_entity_poly.type
_entity_poly.pdbx_seq_one_letter_code
_entity_poly.pdbx_strand_id
1 'polypeptide(L)'
;MPKTKAGIRIIPMLDEVYEALRAEYDYQSEAGFNSTAIEGMTGFIFSNKDGNICRPATINMAIKRIVSSYTAEEIIKAKKQHREPLIIPDFSCHHLRHTFCTRLCEAEMNMKILQSVMGHSNIQTTMDIYAEATNEKKTESFKDLTTKYKLF
;
A
#
# COMPACT_ATOMS: atom_id res chain seq x y z
N MET A 1 6.70 -17.97 -14.73
CA MET A 1 5.23 -17.92 -14.52
C MET A 1 4.89 -18.26 -13.06
N PRO A 2 3.82 -17.69 -12.46
CA PRO A 2 3.51 -17.93 -11.05
C PRO A 2 3.24 -19.40 -10.76
N LYS A 3 3.66 -19.86 -9.56
CA LYS A 3 3.54 -21.27 -9.13
C LYS A 3 2.08 -21.75 -8.98
N THR A 4 1.11 -20.83 -8.86
CA THR A 4 -0.31 -21.16 -8.67
C THR A 4 -1.21 -20.26 -9.51
N LYS A 5 -2.37 -20.78 -9.94
CA LYS A 5 -3.39 -20.01 -10.68
C LYS A 5 -3.90 -18.80 -9.88
N ALA A 6 -3.92 -18.90 -8.55
CA ALA A 6 -4.30 -17.80 -7.66
C ALA A 6 -3.39 -16.56 -7.75
N GLY A 7 -2.16 -16.71 -8.27
CA GLY A 7 -1.24 -15.60 -8.48
C GLY A 7 -1.62 -14.69 -9.65
N ILE A 8 -2.46 -15.17 -10.59
CA ILE A 8 -2.91 -14.43 -11.76
C ILE A 8 -4.27 -13.82 -11.43
N ARG A 9 -4.36 -12.48 -11.46
CA ARG A 9 -5.60 -11.77 -11.12
C ARG A 9 -5.68 -10.41 -11.80
N ILE A 10 -6.90 -9.92 -11.93
CA ILE A 10 -7.21 -8.58 -12.41
C ILE A 10 -7.61 -7.75 -11.20
N ILE A 11 -6.94 -6.60 -11.03
CA ILE A 11 -7.22 -5.65 -9.97
C ILE A 11 -7.76 -4.38 -10.64
N PRO A 12 -8.99 -3.93 -10.31
CA PRO A 12 -9.49 -2.63 -10.76
C PRO A 12 -8.55 -1.53 -10.28
N MET A 13 -8.19 -0.60 -11.17
CA MET A 13 -7.37 0.55 -10.81
C MET A 13 -8.25 1.62 -10.17
N LEU A 14 -7.77 2.20 -9.08
CA LEU A 14 -8.28 3.48 -8.60
C LEU A 14 -7.82 4.58 -9.55
N ASP A 15 -8.57 5.69 -9.61
CA ASP A 15 -8.26 6.81 -10.51
C ASP A 15 -6.83 7.33 -10.25
N GLU A 16 -6.42 7.44 -8.98
CA GLU A 16 -5.07 7.89 -8.61
C GLU A 16 -3.98 6.92 -9.09
N VAL A 17 -4.27 5.63 -9.14
CA VAL A 17 -3.34 4.61 -9.65
C VAL A 17 -3.25 4.68 -11.18
N TYR A 18 -4.40 4.87 -11.84
CA TYR A 18 -4.46 5.04 -13.28
C TYR A 18 -3.66 6.27 -13.72
N GLU A 19 -3.89 7.42 -13.08
CA GLU A 19 -3.17 8.67 -13.39
C GLU A 19 -1.66 8.53 -13.12
N ALA A 20 -1.26 7.86 -12.03
CA ALA A 20 0.15 7.61 -11.75
C ALA A 20 0.82 6.74 -12.84
N LEU A 21 0.15 5.68 -13.30
CA LEU A 21 0.67 4.82 -14.37
C LEU A 21 0.65 5.50 -15.73
N ARG A 22 -0.33 6.38 -15.99
CA ARG A 22 -0.39 7.19 -17.20
C ARG A 22 0.75 8.21 -17.23
N ALA A 23 1.01 8.91 -16.12
CA ALA A 23 2.15 9.82 -16.02
C ALA A 23 3.49 9.11 -16.26
N GLU A 24 3.65 7.89 -15.73
CA GLU A 24 4.84 7.06 -15.98
C GLU A 24 4.95 6.65 -17.46
N TYR A 25 3.83 6.28 -18.09
CA TYR A 25 3.79 5.98 -19.52
C TYR A 25 4.20 7.18 -20.39
N ASP A 26 3.65 8.36 -20.09
CA ASP A 26 3.95 9.59 -20.81
C ASP A 26 5.44 9.94 -20.68
N TYR A 27 5.99 9.86 -19.47
CA TYR A 27 7.43 10.03 -19.23
C TYR A 27 8.28 9.05 -20.05
N GLN A 28 7.91 7.76 -20.10
CA GLN A 28 8.64 6.75 -20.86
C GLN A 28 8.51 6.92 -22.37
N SER A 29 7.41 7.50 -22.85
CA SER A 29 7.22 7.79 -24.27
C SER A 29 8.24 8.82 -24.78
N GLU A 30 8.70 9.72 -23.90
CA GLU A 30 9.72 10.72 -24.20
C GLU A 30 11.14 10.22 -23.86
N ALA A 31 11.31 9.59 -22.68
CA ALA A 31 12.62 9.15 -22.17
C ALA A 31 13.09 7.81 -22.73
N GLY A 32 12.19 7.04 -23.35
CA GLY A 32 12.42 5.69 -23.86
C GLY A 32 11.89 4.62 -22.90
N PHE A 33 11.21 3.61 -23.48
CA PHE A 33 10.69 2.46 -22.75
C PHE A 33 11.80 1.49 -22.34
N ASN A 34 11.51 0.69 -21.30
CA ASN A 34 12.37 -0.42 -20.89
C ASN A 34 12.56 -1.44 -22.03
N SER A 35 13.82 -1.74 -22.37
CA SER A 35 14.19 -2.71 -23.41
C SER A 35 14.64 -4.07 -22.85
N THR A 36 14.55 -4.28 -21.53
CA THR A 36 14.99 -5.52 -20.88
C THR A 36 14.04 -6.66 -21.24
N ALA A 37 14.60 -7.83 -21.56
CA ALA A 37 13.87 -9.07 -21.76
C ALA A 37 14.32 -10.11 -20.71
N ILE A 38 13.38 -10.62 -19.90
CA ILE A 38 13.65 -11.67 -18.91
C ILE A 38 12.65 -12.80 -19.09
N GLU A 39 13.13 -14.01 -19.35
CA GLU A 39 12.28 -15.20 -19.55
C GLU A 39 11.18 -14.98 -20.61
N GLY A 40 11.46 -14.20 -21.66
CA GLY A 40 10.50 -13.84 -22.70
C GLY A 40 9.50 -12.75 -22.34
N MET A 41 9.56 -12.19 -21.12
CA MET A 41 8.78 -11.02 -20.70
C MET A 41 9.53 -9.73 -21.05
N THR A 42 8.81 -8.78 -21.64
CA THR A 42 9.31 -7.46 -22.07
C THR A 42 8.31 -6.37 -21.66
N GLY A 43 8.66 -5.09 -21.84
CA GLY A 43 7.76 -3.97 -21.57
C GLY A 43 7.55 -3.74 -20.07
N PHE A 44 8.61 -3.88 -19.28
CA PHE A 44 8.54 -3.61 -17.84
C PHE A 44 8.25 -2.13 -17.59
N ILE A 45 7.18 -1.86 -16.83
CA ILE A 45 6.78 -0.49 -16.49
C ILE A 45 7.83 0.14 -15.57
N PHE A 46 8.18 -0.49 -14.44
CA PHE A 46 9.07 0.15 -13.46
C PHE A 46 10.55 -0.08 -13.78
N SER A 47 11.21 0.98 -14.24
CA SER A 47 12.64 1.01 -14.54
C SER A 47 13.42 1.85 -13.53
N ASN A 48 14.71 1.59 -13.39
CA ASN A 48 15.65 2.47 -12.70
C ASN A 48 16.17 3.54 -13.67
N LYS A 49 16.93 4.50 -13.13
CA LYS A 49 17.55 5.59 -13.91
C LYS A 49 18.45 5.14 -15.07
N ASP A 50 18.91 3.89 -15.04
CA ASP A 50 19.80 3.31 -16.05
C ASP A 50 19.00 2.49 -17.08
N GLY A 51 17.66 2.56 -17.07
CA GLY A 51 16.77 1.81 -17.98
C GLY A 51 16.62 0.32 -17.67
N ASN A 52 17.16 -0.16 -16.54
CA ASN A 52 17.05 -1.55 -16.10
C ASN A 52 15.88 -1.75 -15.14
N ILE A 53 15.48 -3.01 -14.91
CA ILE A 53 14.35 -3.33 -14.02
C ILE A 53 14.61 -2.86 -12.59
N CYS A 54 13.61 -2.21 -12.00
CA CYS A 54 13.65 -1.82 -10.59
C CYS A 54 13.62 -3.05 -9.66
N ARG A 55 14.60 -3.14 -8.75
CA ARG A 55 14.66 -4.22 -7.76
C ARG A 55 13.72 -3.90 -6.59
N PRO A 56 13.01 -4.89 -6.02
CA PRO A 56 12.14 -4.66 -4.86
C PRO A 56 12.85 -4.02 -3.66
N ALA A 57 14.13 -4.37 -3.44
CA ALA A 57 14.95 -3.78 -2.39
C ALA A 57 15.12 -2.26 -2.56
N THR A 58 15.17 -1.77 -3.80
CA THR A 58 15.30 -0.34 -4.12
C THR A 58 14.11 0.46 -3.59
N ILE A 59 12.89 -0.07 -3.71
CA ILE A 59 11.70 0.61 -3.20
C ILE A 59 11.72 0.67 -1.66
N ASN A 60 12.05 -0.41 -0.98
CA ASN A 60 12.16 -0.40 0.49
C ASN A 60 13.27 0.54 0.97
N MET A 61 14.39 0.66 0.24
CA MET A 61 15.41 1.66 0.55
C MET A 61 14.91 3.08 0.34
N ALA A 62 14.13 3.34 -0.72
CA ALA A 62 13.51 4.63 -0.95
C ALA A 62 12.55 4.99 0.20
N ILE A 63 11.69 4.07 0.63
CA ILE A 63 10.80 4.25 1.79
C ILE A 63 11.59 4.64 3.04
N LYS A 64 12.66 3.90 3.38
CA LYS A 64 13.51 4.23 4.53
C LYS A 64 14.12 5.63 4.46
N ARG A 65 14.58 6.03 3.27
CA ARG A 65 15.12 7.38 3.04
C ARG A 65 14.06 8.46 3.23
N ILE A 66 12.85 8.23 2.71
CA ILE A 66 11.71 9.15 2.88
C ILE A 66 11.37 9.30 4.38
N VAL A 67 11.23 8.19 5.11
CA VAL A 67 10.95 8.19 6.55
C VAL A 67 12.03 8.93 7.33
N SER A 68 13.31 8.69 7.00
CA SER A 68 14.44 9.35 7.66
C SER A 68 14.45 10.86 7.40
N SER A 69 14.20 11.30 6.15
CA SER A 69 14.14 12.71 5.78
C SER A 69 13.00 13.41 6.50
N TYR A 70 11.79 12.83 6.43
CA TYR A 70 10.62 13.34 7.13
C TYR A 70 10.88 13.48 8.63
N THR A 71 11.46 12.46 9.25
CA THR A 71 11.73 12.45 10.70
C THR A 71 12.69 13.58 11.09
N ALA A 72 13.76 13.79 10.32
CA ALA A 72 14.70 14.87 10.57
C ALA A 72 14.04 16.26 10.49
N GLU A 73 13.22 16.49 9.46
CA GLU A 73 12.47 17.74 9.29
C GLU A 73 11.44 17.95 10.41
N GLU A 74 10.74 16.88 10.79
CA GLU A 74 9.69 16.89 11.78
C GLU A 74 10.21 17.19 13.19
N ILE A 75 11.37 16.66 13.57
CA ILE A 75 12.03 16.98 14.86
C ILE A 75 12.28 18.49 14.96
N ILE A 76 12.79 19.11 13.89
CA ILE A 76 13.08 20.55 13.86
C ILE A 76 11.78 21.36 13.92
N LYS A 77 10.77 20.96 13.13
CA LYS A 77 9.46 21.62 13.07
C LYS A 77 8.72 21.55 14.41
N ALA A 78 8.70 20.38 15.04
CA ALA A 78 8.05 20.15 16.31
C ALA A 78 8.69 20.97 17.44
N LYS A 79 10.03 21.04 17.47
CA LYS A 79 10.77 21.88 18.42
C LYS A 79 10.42 23.37 18.26
N LYS A 80 10.36 23.87 17.01
CA LYS A 80 9.95 25.25 16.72
C LYS A 80 8.51 25.54 17.14
N GLN A 81 7.64 24.54 17.08
CA GLN A 81 6.22 24.62 17.40
C GLN A 81 5.90 24.25 18.86
N HIS A 82 6.92 23.98 19.70
CA HIS A 82 6.75 23.56 21.09
C HIS A 82 5.78 22.37 21.26
N ARG A 83 5.85 21.39 20.35
CA ARG A 83 5.07 20.15 20.42
C ARG A 83 5.97 18.92 20.31
N GLU A 84 5.43 17.78 20.68
CA GLU A 84 6.09 16.49 20.44
C GLU A 84 6.17 16.20 18.93
N PRO A 85 7.28 15.60 18.45
CA PRO A 85 7.45 15.23 17.05
C PRO A 85 6.58 14.02 16.70
N LEU A 86 5.94 14.08 15.54
CA LEU A 86 5.21 12.94 15.00
C LEU A 86 6.18 12.01 14.28
N ILE A 87 6.60 10.94 14.94
CA ILE A 87 7.54 9.97 14.36
C ILE A 87 6.77 8.92 13.55
N ILE A 88 7.15 8.75 12.28
CA ILE A 88 6.64 7.67 11.44
C ILE A 88 7.49 6.42 11.73
N PRO A 89 6.89 5.29 12.13
CA PRO A 89 7.62 4.05 12.34
C PRO A 89 8.17 3.51 11.03
N ASP A 90 9.24 2.72 11.10
CA ASP A 90 9.78 2.04 9.92
C ASP A 90 8.73 1.11 9.30
N PHE A 91 8.55 1.22 7.98
CA PHE A 91 7.64 0.37 7.22
C PHE A 91 8.24 -0.02 5.86
N SER A 92 7.51 -0.85 5.12
CA SER A 92 7.95 -1.45 3.86
C SER A 92 6.77 -1.58 2.89
N CYS A 93 7.04 -1.96 1.64
CA CYS A 93 5.96 -2.22 0.66
C CYS A 93 4.95 -3.28 1.14
N HIS A 94 5.38 -4.22 1.99
CA HIS A 94 4.47 -5.22 2.54
C HIS A 94 3.45 -4.59 3.50
N HIS A 95 3.88 -3.61 4.30
CA HIS A 95 2.98 -2.84 5.16
C HIS A 95 1.97 -2.04 4.35
N LEU A 96 2.37 -1.45 3.22
CA LEU A 96 1.44 -0.75 2.31
C LEU A 96 0.35 -1.68 1.79
N ARG A 97 0.72 -2.93 1.44
CA ARG A 97 -0.25 -3.96 1.04
C ARG A 97 -1.19 -4.35 2.17
N HIS A 98 -0.69 -4.46 3.40
CA HIS A 98 -1.54 -4.71 4.58
C HIS A 98 -2.50 -3.55 4.83
N THR A 99 -2.02 -2.31 4.80
CA THR A 99 -2.87 -1.12 4.93
C THR A 99 -3.98 -1.12 3.87
N PHE A 100 -3.64 -1.40 2.60
CA PHE A 100 -4.65 -1.53 1.55
C PHE A 100 -5.67 -2.64 1.87
N CYS A 101 -5.23 -3.80 2.35
CA CYS A 101 -6.12 -4.88 2.76
C CYS A 101 -7.07 -4.45 3.88
N THR A 102 -6.55 -3.84 4.94
CA THR A 102 -7.36 -3.36 6.07
C THR A 102 -8.39 -2.34 5.61
N ARG A 103 -8.00 -1.33 4.82
CA ARG A 103 -8.93 -0.33 4.27
C ARG A 103 -9.99 -0.96 3.37
N LEU A 104 -9.61 -1.94 2.55
CA LEU A 104 -10.54 -2.66 1.72
C LEU A 104 -11.52 -3.50 2.58
N CYS A 105 -11.05 -4.17 3.63
CA CYS A 105 -11.90 -4.89 4.59
C CYS A 105 -12.88 -3.95 5.32
N GLU A 106 -12.46 -2.72 5.60
CA GLU A 106 -13.33 -1.71 6.21
C GLU A 106 -14.45 -1.28 5.23
N ALA A 107 -14.15 -1.19 3.94
CA ALA A 107 -15.10 -0.71 2.93
C ALA A 107 -15.98 -1.82 2.31
N GLU A 108 -15.48 -3.05 2.24
CA GLU A 108 -16.12 -4.17 1.56
C GLU A 108 -16.30 -5.37 2.52
N MET A 109 -17.54 -5.82 2.68
CA MET A 109 -17.88 -6.96 3.55
C MET A 109 -17.76 -8.31 2.82
N ASN A 110 -17.65 -8.31 1.50
CA ASN A 110 -17.56 -9.53 0.71
C ASN A 110 -16.14 -10.11 0.72
N MET A 111 -15.93 -11.10 1.58
CA MET A 111 -14.66 -11.82 1.73
C MET A 111 -14.12 -12.41 0.43
N LYS A 112 -14.97 -12.81 -0.52
CA LYS A 112 -14.52 -13.36 -1.81
C LYS A 112 -13.90 -12.28 -2.70
N ILE A 113 -14.44 -11.06 -2.65
CA ILE A 113 -13.87 -9.91 -3.36
C ILE A 113 -12.50 -9.58 -2.75
N LEU A 114 -12.42 -9.47 -1.42
CA LEU A 114 -11.17 -9.24 -0.70
C LEU A 114 -10.10 -10.27 -1.06
N GLN A 115 -10.43 -11.55 -1.00
CA GLN A 115 -9.51 -12.63 -1.34
C GLN A 115 -9.05 -12.55 -2.81
N SER A 116 -9.97 -12.27 -3.74
CA SER A 116 -9.66 -12.15 -5.16
C SER A 116 -8.69 -11.00 -5.44
N VAL A 117 -8.93 -9.82 -4.85
CA VAL A 117 -8.06 -8.65 -5.03
C VAL A 117 -6.69 -8.87 -4.39
N MET A 118 -6.66 -9.44 -3.18
CA MET A 118 -5.41 -9.69 -2.45
C MET A 118 -4.62 -10.86 -3.05
N GLY A 119 -5.26 -11.83 -3.72
CA GLY A 119 -4.59 -13.00 -4.27
C GLY A 119 -4.04 -13.93 -3.19
N HIS A 120 -4.69 -13.99 -2.03
CA HIS A 120 -4.32 -14.91 -0.95
C HIS A 120 -4.84 -16.33 -1.27
N SER A 121 -3.93 -17.28 -1.45
CA SER A 121 -4.28 -18.69 -1.63
C SER A 121 -4.92 -19.28 -0.37
N ASN A 122 -4.51 -18.81 0.81
CA ASN A 122 -5.12 -19.15 2.09
C ASN A 122 -6.05 -18.01 2.52
N ILE A 123 -7.33 -18.33 2.70
CA ILE A 123 -8.35 -17.39 3.17
C ILE A 123 -8.13 -16.97 4.62
N GLN A 124 -7.39 -17.77 5.42
CA GLN A 124 -7.11 -17.49 6.83
C GLN A 124 -6.42 -16.13 7.02
N THR A 125 -5.42 -15.80 6.19
CA THR A 125 -4.73 -14.51 6.28
C THR A 125 -5.67 -13.32 6.03
N THR A 126 -6.61 -13.46 5.10
CA THR A 126 -7.63 -12.42 4.87
C THR A 126 -8.64 -12.36 6.01
N MET A 127 -9.02 -13.51 6.58
CA MET A 127 -9.93 -13.56 7.72
C MET A 127 -9.32 -12.99 9.00
N ASP A 128 -8.04 -13.21 9.26
CA ASP A 128 -7.36 -12.66 10.44
C ASP A 128 -7.36 -11.12 10.39
N ILE A 129 -7.00 -10.54 9.23
CA ILE A 129 -7.04 -9.08 8.99
C ILE A 129 -8.47 -8.55 9.09
N TYR A 130 -9.44 -9.25 8.49
CA TYR A 130 -10.84 -8.85 8.56
C TYR A 130 -11.41 -8.88 9.98
N ALA A 131 -11.05 -9.91 10.77
CA ALA A 131 -11.48 -10.05 12.16
C ALA A 131 -10.94 -8.92 13.02
N GLU A 132 -9.68 -8.53 12.84
CA GLU A 132 -9.07 -7.38 13.50
C GLU A 132 -9.80 -6.08 13.14
N ALA A 133 -9.93 -5.77 11.85
CA ALA A 133 -10.62 -4.55 11.38
C ALA A 133 -12.08 -4.48 11.87
N THR A 134 -12.78 -5.61 11.91
CA THR A 134 -14.16 -5.69 12.40
C THR A 134 -14.24 -5.47 13.92
N ASN A 135 -13.29 -6.00 14.69
CA ASN A 135 -13.25 -5.83 16.14
C ASN A 135 -12.95 -4.38 16.55
N GLU A 136 -12.09 -3.69 15.81
CA GLU A 136 -11.84 -2.25 15.99
C GLU A 136 -13.10 -1.43 15.73
N LYS A 137 -13.76 -1.64 14.57
CA LYS A 137 -15.03 -0.98 14.24
C LYS A 137 -16.13 -1.23 15.26
N LYS A 138 -16.25 -2.46 15.78
CA LYS A 138 -17.19 -2.78 16.87
C LYS A 138 -16.87 -1.95 18.10
N THR A 139 -15.60 -1.91 18.52
CA THR A 139 -15.17 -1.17 19.71
C THR A 139 -15.42 0.33 19.57
N GLU A 140 -15.13 0.91 18.41
CA GLU A 140 -15.41 2.31 18.08
C GLU A 140 -16.92 2.60 18.14
N SER A 141 -17.73 1.78 17.47
CA SER A 141 -19.19 1.91 17.45
C SER A 141 -19.80 1.89 18.86
N PHE A 142 -19.30 1.02 19.74
CA PHE A 142 -19.76 0.93 21.13
C PHE A 142 -19.30 2.13 21.99
N LYS A 143 -18.11 2.69 21.74
CA LYS A 143 -17.65 3.91 22.41
C LYS A 143 -18.49 5.12 22.00
N ASP A 144 -18.80 5.26 20.72
CA ASP A 144 -19.68 6.31 20.20
C ASP A 144 -21.08 6.20 20.80
N LEU A 145 -21.62 4.97 20.88
CA LEU A 145 -22.90 4.71 21.51
C LEU A 145 -22.87 5.11 23.00
N THR A 146 -21.84 4.70 23.74
CA THR A 146 -21.68 5.05 25.16
C THR A 146 -21.59 6.56 25.38
N THR A 147 -20.91 7.28 24.48
CA THR A 147 -20.79 8.74 24.55
C THR A 147 -22.13 9.43 24.29
N LYS A 148 -22.89 8.97 23.30
CA LYS A 148 -24.25 9.47 23.01
C LYS A 148 -25.22 9.18 24.15
N TYR A 149 -25.12 8.03 24.81
CA TYR A 149 -25.98 7.67 25.95
C TYR A 149 -25.65 8.44 27.24
N LYS A 150 -24.42 8.93 27.42
CA LYS A 150 -24.03 9.77 28.57
C LYS A 150 -24.47 11.24 28.45
N LEU A 151 -25.00 11.64 27.29
CA LEU A 151 -25.53 12.98 27.02
C LEU A 151 -27.05 13.08 27.31
N PHE A 152 -27.67 12.00 27.78
CA PHE A 152 -29.02 11.93 28.33
C PHE A 152 -28.95 11.52 29.81
#